data_AF-L1JJZ7-F1
#
_entry.id   AF-L1JJZ7-F1
#
_cell.length_a   1.000
_cell.length_b   1.000
_cell.length_c   1.000
_cell.angle_alpha   90.00
_cell.angle_beta   90.00
_cell.angle_gamma   90.00
#
_symmetry.space_group_name_H-M   'P 1'
#
loop_
_entity.id
_entity.type
_entity.pdbx_description
1 polymer ?
#
loop_
_entity_poly.entity_id
_entity_poly.type
_entity_poly.pdbx_seq_one_letter_code
_entity_poly.pdbx_strand_id
1 'polypeptide(L)'
;MSFKDALAKRTGSFYTHTVKGRKGRPSEFTIRVPYKCFHTGKETMLEGHELIDQIDRWVQYGTIEPDCGEAIKEVVRNKSWCDLSKEYFVLLGATSAMGPFQLLKEL
;
A
#
# COMPACT_ATOMS: atom_id res chain seq x y z
N MET A 1 23.12 -17.32 19.84
CA MET A 1 23.62 -17.59 18.47
C MET A 1 23.76 -16.26 17.77
N SER A 2 24.91 -15.91 17.20
CA SER A 2 25.06 -14.61 16.52
C SER A 2 24.46 -14.67 15.11
N PHE A 3 24.06 -13.50 14.58
CA PHE A 3 23.59 -13.37 13.19
C PHE A 3 24.65 -13.90 12.19
N LYS A 4 25.93 -13.65 12.48
CA LYS A 4 27.06 -14.15 11.69
C LYS A 4 27.11 -15.67 11.64
N ASP A 5 26.89 -16.35 12.77
CA ASP A 5 26.90 -17.82 12.85
C ASP A 5 25.69 -18.44 12.14
N ALA A 6 24.55 -17.75 12.14
CA ALA A 6 23.35 -18.19 11.45
C ALA A 6 23.51 -18.11 9.91
N LEU A 7 24.13 -17.04 9.41
CA LEU A 7 24.45 -16.90 7.99
C LEU A 7 25.49 -17.91 7.52
N ALA A 8 26.52 -18.17 8.34
CA ALA A 8 27.60 -19.10 8.00
C ALA A 8 27.14 -20.57 7.92
N LYS A 9 26.03 -20.93 8.58
CA LYS A 9 25.48 -22.29 8.59
C LYS A 9 24.51 -22.60 7.44
N ARG A 10 24.17 -21.63 6.58
CA ARG A 10 23.28 -21.88 5.44
C ARG A 10 24.02 -22.63 4.33
N THR A 11 23.65 -23.89 4.10
CA THR A 11 24.06 -24.67 2.94
C THR A 11 23.01 -24.52 1.83
N GLY A 12 23.25 -23.62 0.87
CA GLY A 12 22.40 -23.41 -0.29
C GLY A 12 22.81 -22.16 -1.09
N SER A 13 22.41 -22.08 -2.36
CA SER A 13 22.65 -20.92 -3.21
C SER A 13 21.51 -19.91 -3.11
N PHE A 14 21.84 -18.61 -3.08
CA PHE A 14 20.85 -17.56 -3.25
C PHE A 14 20.63 -17.30 -4.73
N TYR A 15 19.39 -17.03 -5.11
CA TYR A 15 19.03 -16.65 -6.47
C TYR A 15 18.43 -15.25 -6.45
N THR A 16 18.80 -14.45 -7.44
CA THR A 16 18.20 -13.14 -7.67
C THR A 16 17.24 -13.26 -8.83
N HIS A 17 15.98 -12.85 -8.61
CA HIS A 17 14.98 -12.76 -9.65
C HIS A 17 14.65 -11.30 -9.90
N THR A 18 14.56 -10.92 -11.17
CA THR A 18 14.07 -9.60 -11.60
C THR A 18 12.76 -9.80 -12.33
N VAL A 19 11.72 -9.11 -11.87
CA VAL A 19 10.41 -9.10 -12.52
C VAL A 19 10.19 -7.72 -13.12
N LYS A 20 9.82 -7.66 -14.40
CA LYS A 20 9.47 -6.42 -15.10
C LYS A 20 7.97 -6.43 -15.39
N GLY A 21 7.24 -5.47 -14.82
CA GLY A 21 5.84 -5.23 -15.13
C GLY A 21 5.65 -4.94 -16.63
N ARG A 22 4.55 -5.44 -17.20
CA ARG A 22 4.19 -5.22 -18.62
C ARG A 22 3.00 -4.26 -18.80
N LYS A 23 2.34 -3.90 -17.71
CA LYS A 23 1.17 -3.01 -17.73
C LYS A 23 1.62 -1.61 -18.15
N GLY A 24 0.89 -1.03 -19.10
CA GLY A 24 1.14 0.34 -19.54
C GLY A 24 0.82 1.34 -18.43
N ARG A 25 1.52 2.48 -18.44
CA ARG A 25 1.25 3.59 -17.53
C ARG A 25 -0.19 4.09 -17.75
N PRO A 26 -1.00 4.25 -16.69
CA PRO A 26 -2.34 4.81 -16.85
C PRO A 26 -2.27 6.29 -17.26
N SER A 27 -3.29 6.76 -17.98
CA SER A 27 -3.41 8.18 -18.37
C SER A 27 -3.72 9.09 -17.19
N GLU A 28 -4.32 8.53 -16.13
CA GLU A 28 -4.69 9.24 -14.91
C GLU A 28 -4.50 8.31 -13.70
N PHE A 29 -4.03 8.89 -12.58
CA PHE A 29 -3.94 8.18 -11.31
C PHE A 29 -5.15 8.50 -10.44
N THR A 30 -5.88 7.47 -10.03
CA THR A 30 -7.02 7.59 -9.13
C THR A 30 -6.84 6.62 -7.97
N ILE A 31 -6.96 7.13 -6.75
CA ILE A 31 -6.97 6.30 -5.54
C ILE A 31 -8.34 5.65 -5.41
N ARG A 32 -8.33 4.31 -5.34
CA ARG A 32 -9.52 3.49 -5.18
C ARG A 32 -9.29 2.52 -4.03
N VAL A 33 -10.20 2.52 -3.07
CA VAL A 33 -10.10 1.67 -1.88
C VAL A 33 -11.30 0.72 -1.85
N PRO A 34 -11.09 -0.60 -2.01
CA PRO A 34 -12.17 -1.55 -1.81
C PRO A 34 -12.60 -1.53 -0.35
N TYR A 35 -13.89 -1.27 -0.11
CA TYR A 35 -14.44 -1.13 1.22
C TYR A 35 -15.69 -1.99 1.39
N LYS A 36 -15.69 -2.78 2.47
CA LYS A 36 -16.85 -3.54 2.92
C LYS A 36 -17.44 -2.88 4.16
N CYS A 37 -18.64 -2.34 4.02
CA CYS A 37 -19.38 -1.81 5.16
C CYS A 37 -19.99 -2.97 5.95
N PHE A 38 -19.36 -3.38 7.06
CA PHE A 38 -19.81 -4.53 7.87
C PHE A 38 -21.21 -4.34 8.48
N HIS A 39 -21.69 -3.10 8.66
CA HIS A 39 -23.05 -2.86 9.14
C HIS A 39 -24.11 -3.19 8.09
N THR A 40 -23.83 -2.95 6.80
CA THR A 40 -24.80 -3.16 5.70
C THR A 40 -24.49 -4.40 4.87
N GLY A 41 -23.30 -4.97 5.01
CA GLY A 41 -22.77 -6.03 4.15
C GLY A 41 -22.34 -5.55 2.75
N LYS A 42 -22.56 -4.28 2.40
CA LYS A 42 -22.29 -3.74 1.05
C LYS A 42 -20.79 -3.61 0.81
N GLU A 43 -20.35 -4.11 -0.34
CA GLU A 43 -19.02 -3.84 -0.90
C GLU A 43 -19.10 -2.67 -1.88
N THR A 44 -18.14 -1.76 -1.78
CA THR A 44 -18.06 -0.57 -2.63
C THR A 44 -16.61 -0.23 -2.91
N MET A 45 -16.37 0.44 -4.04
CA MET A 45 -15.05 0.96 -4.37
C MET A 45 -15.04 2.45 -4.08
N LEU A 46 -14.44 2.86 -2.97
CA LEU A 46 -14.40 4.26 -2.57
C LEU A 46 -13.37 5.01 -3.41
N GLU A 47 -13.79 6.15 -3.94
CA GLU A 47 -12.94 7.04 -4.73
C GLU A 47 -13.39 8.50 -4.57
N GLY A 48 -12.49 9.45 -4.84
CA GLY A 48 -12.79 10.88 -4.81
C GLY A 48 -13.47 11.34 -3.53
N HIS A 49 -14.63 11.98 -3.65
CA HIS A 49 -15.38 12.55 -2.52
C HIS A 49 -15.91 11.47 -1.57
N GLU A 50 -16.38 10.34 -2.09
CA GLU A 50 -16.91 9.25 -1.24
C GLU A 50 -15.84 8.67 -0.32
N LEU A 51 -14.59 8.61 -0.80
CA LEU A 51 -13.44 8.22 0.00
C LEU A 51 -13.13 9.26 1.08
N ILE A 52 -13.17 10.56 0.74
CA ILE A 52 -12.97 11.66 1.70
C ILE A 52 -14.00 11.59 2.83
N ASP A 53 -15.28 11.43 2.49
CA ASP A 53 -16.35 11.32 3.49
C ASP A 53 -16.19 10.09 4.39
N GLN A 54 -15.71 8.98 3.83
CA GLN A 54 -15.46 7.78 4.61
C GLN A 54 -14.26 7.94 5.56
N ILE A 55 -13.22 8.65 5.13
CA ILE A 55 -12.07 8.98 5.98
C ILE A 55 -12.52 9.85 7.15
N ASP A 56 -13.36 10.87 6.91
CA ASP A 56 -13.89 11.72 7.98
C ASP A 56 -14.71 10.92 9.00
N ARG A 57 -15.50 9.95 8.55
CA ARG A 57 -16.19 9.01 9.46
C ARG A 57 -15.22 8.18 10.28
N TRP A 58 -14.15 7.65 9.68
CA TRP A 58 -13.14 6.87 10.42
C TRP A 58 -12.38 7.70 11.46
N VAL A 59 -12.08 8.96 11.16
CA VAL A 59 -11.51 9.90 12.13
C VAL A 59 -12.50 10.15 13.26
N GLN A 60 -13.77 10.44 12.94
CA GLN A 60 -14.80 10.68 13.95
C GLN A 60 -15.04 9.47 14.87
N TYR A 61 -14.96 8.25 14.34
CA TYR A 61 -15.08 7.02 15.12
C TYR A 61 -13.83 6.69 15.94
N GLY A 62 -12.70 7.36 15.68
CA GLY A 62 -11.40 7.05 16.30
C GLY A 62 -10.74 5.79 15.74
N THR A 63 -11.08 5.38 14.51
CA THR A 63 -10.42 4.27 13.81
C THR A 63 -9.03 4.65 13.30
N ILE A 64 -8.84 5.90 12.90
CA ILE A 64 -7.55 6.48 12.52
C ILE A 64 -7.41 7.87 13.15
N GLU A 65 -6.17 8.30 13.38
CA GLU A 65 -5.88 9.63 13.91
C GLU A 65 -6.22 10.74 12.89
N PRO A 66 -6.55 11.96 13.35
CA PRO A 66 -6.90 13.07 12.46
C PRO A 66 -5.82 13.44 11.44
N ASP A 67 -4.54 13.40 11.83
CA ASP A 67 -3.40 13.70 10.96
C ASP A 67 -3.22 12.64 9.87
N CYS A 68 -3.40 11.36 10.21
CA CYS A 68 -3.46 10.25 9.26
C CYS A 68 -4.60 10.47 8.25
N GLY A 69 -5.79 10.84 8.73
CA GLY A 69 -6.94 11.15 7.87
C GLY A 69 -6.65 12.30 6.90
N GLU A 70 -6.08 13.42 7.38
CA GLU A 70 -5.71 14.54 6.52
C GLU A 70 -4.66 14.16 5.48
N ALA A 71 -3.62 13.42 5.87
CA ALA A 71 -2.59 12.98 4.94
C ALA A 71 -3.18 12.16 3.78
N ILE A 72 -4.09 11.22 4.06
CA ILE A 72 -4.75 10.45 3.00
C ILE A 72 -5.60 11.36 2.10
N LYS A 73 -6.35 12.30 2.67
CA LYS A 73 -7.15 13.26 1.90
C LYS A 73 -6.29 14.16 1.00
N GLU A 74 -5.10 14.54 1.44
CA GLU A 74 -4.14 15.27 0.59
C GLU A 74 -3.72 14.46 -0.63
N VAL A 75 -3.42 13.16 -0.48
CA VAL A 75 -3.08 12.31 -1.64
C VAL A 75 -4.25 12.20 -2.60
N VAL A 76 -5.49 12.05 -2.10
CA VAL A 76 -6.70 11.98 -2.94
C VAL A 76 -6.88 13.27 -3.76
N ARG A 77 -6.59 14.43 -3.16
CA ARG A 77 -6.67 15.74 -3.83
C ARG A 77 -5.52 15.96 -4.82
N ASN A 78 -4.35 15.37 -4.58
CA ASN A 78 -3.13 15.53 -5.37
C ASN A 78 -2.79 14.27 -6.16
N LYS A 79 -3.62 13.93 -7.17
CA LYS A 79 -3.46 12.73 -8.01
C LYS A 79 -2.06 12.52 -8.59
N SER A 80 -1.31 13.60 -8.86
CA SER A 80 0.06 13.51 -9.37
C SER A 80 1.03 12.84 -8.41
N TRP A 81 0.77 12.86 -7.09
CA TRP A 81 1.60 12.19 -6.07
C TRP A 81 1.54 10.66 -6.18
N CYS A 82 0.54 10.12 -6.87
CA CYS A 82 0.40 8.68 -7.10
C CYS A 82 1.34 8.17 -8.20
N ASP A 83 2.03 9.05 -8.94
CA ASP A 83 3.07 8.65 -9.88
C ASP A 83 4.37 8.31 -9.14
N LEU A 84 4.52 7.02 -8.80
CA LEU A 84 5.70 6.51 -8.12
C LEU A 84 6.80 6.03 -9.10
N SER A 85 6.73 6.38 -10.39
CA SER A 85 7.64 5.84 -11.42
C SER A 85 9.12 6.19 -11.22
N LYS A 86 9.42 7.18 -10.36
CA LYS A 86 10.78 7.60 -10.00
C LYS A 86 11.20 7.16 -8.60
N GLU A 87 10.31 6.52 -7.86
CA GLU A 87 10.53 6.13 -6.48
C GLU A 87 11.00 4.68 -6.40
N TYR A 88 11.95 4.41 -5.49
CA TYR A 88 12.50 3.07 -5.27
C TYR A 88 12.22 2.62 -3.84
N PHE A 89 11.52 1.49 -3.71
CA PHE A 89 11.21 0.89 -2.41
C PHE A 89 12.15 -0.28 -2.13
N VAL A 90 12.84 -0.25 -0.99
CA VAL A 90 13.66 -1.37 -0.52
C VAL A 90 12.91 -2.07 0.61
N LEU A 91 12.39 -3.26 0.33
CA LEU A 91 11.69 -4.07 1.34
C LEU A 91 12.68 -5.04 1.99
N LEU A 92 12.96 -4.82 3.28
CA LEU A 92 13.79 -5.73 4.08
C LEU A 92 12.88 -6.67 4.86
N GLY A 93 13.01 -7.98 4.59
CA GLY A 93 12.21 -9.01 5.24
C GLY A 93 10.90 -9.32 4.50
N ALA A 94 10.95 -10.29 3.59
CA ALA A 94 9.80 -10.79 2.82
C ALA A 94 8.67 -11.38 3.69
N THR A 95 8.86 -11.45 5.02
CA THR A 95 7.89 -11.92 6.02
C THR A 95 7.39 -10.81 6.95
N SER A 96 7.62 -9.53 6.63
CA SER A 96 7.00 -8.45 7.40
C SER A 96 5.47 -8.59 7.33
N ALA A 97 4.83 -8.78 8.48
CA ALA A 97 3.40 -9.06 8.59
C ALA A 97 2.51 -7.96 7.96
N MET A 98 3.06 -6.75 7.77
CA MET A 98 2.37 -5.59 7.21
C MET A 98 3.21 -4.90 6.11
N GLY A 99 4.03 -5.66 5.38
CA GLY A 99 4.82 -5.09 4.28
C GLY A 99 3.94 -4.77 3.05
N PRO A 100 4.21 -3.69 2.30
CA PRO A 100 3.40 -3.30 1.14
C PRO A 100 3.60 -4.22 -0.09
N PHE A 101 4.27 -5.36 0.06
CA PHE A 101 4.70 -6.20 -1.05
C PHE A 101 3.54 -6.66 -1.95
N GLN A 102 2.43 -7.14 -1.38
CA GLN A 102 1.29 -7.58 -2.19
C GLN A 102 0.68 -6.42 -2.98
N LEU A 103 0.58 -5.24 -2.37
CA LEU A 103 0.07 -4.04 -3.05
C LEU A 103 1.02 -3.60 -4.16
N LEU A 104 2.33 -3.51 -3.89
CA LEU A 104 3.34 -3.12 -4.88
C LEU A 104 3.42 -4.09 -6.06
N LYS A 105 3.07 -5.36 -5.87
CA LYS A 105 3.02 -6.37 -6.93
C LYS A 105 1.86 -6.12 -7.91
N GLU A 106 0.80 -5.44 -7.50
CA GLU A 106 -0.42 -5.21 -8.30
C GLU A 106 -0.42 -3.88 -9.07
N LEU A 107 0.50 -2.96 -8.74
CA LEU A 107 0.69 -1.67 -9.42
C LEU A 107 1.35 -1.85 -10.80
#